data_AF-A0A6G3XTL9-F1
#
_entry.id   AF-A0A6G3XTL9-F1
#
_cell.length_a   1.000
_cell.length_b   1.000
_cell.length_c   1.000
_cell.angle_alpha   90.00
_cell.angle_beta   90.00
_cell.angle_gamma   90.00
#
_symmetry.space_group_name_H-M   'P 1'
#
loop_
_entity.id
_entity.type
_entity.pdbx_description
1 polymer ?
#
loop_
_entity_poly.entity_id
_entity_poly.type
_entity_poly.pdbx_seq_one_letter_code
_entity_poly.pdbx_strand_id
1 'polypeptide(L)'
;MTETEGKRTVRPNPRPDLNFTPIRNGMDYLARAVDDLTMGASPPSERDLKYAVLHLHAATEVLLKARLIGEHWSLVFKNPGGATLEDFEKGKFESCTIDATMDRLDSIAQVKISLDDRSAIKVLTDDRNALTHYGHTANAFRVEARAAEVLGFLLNFISEHLRPMLVADFKRRLEAHDPLNSDIPETVALARRVELANAHNERNQVDETMDELRVKLGRIQKFVQKRMQDISGELASVQHRTVLCPECHKWALVVNDDASWKPIACRFCLGSYGLELGGLQYVWSVLGEDNGAVTSCPNCGGADTLVMGASTAAQKTTNLAICFNCAAICEEKADGQR
;
A
#
# COMPACT_ATOMS: atom_id res chain seq x y z
N MET A 1 28.23 3.31 64.78
CA MET A 1 28.19 4.13 63.55
C MET A 1 26.99 3.65 62.75
N THR A 2 25.89 4.39 62.81
CA THR A 2 24.63 4.08 62.15
C THR A 2 24.61 4.78 60.79
N GLU A 3 24.77 4.02 59.71
CA GLU A 3 24.52 4.50 58.36
C GLU A 3 23.01 4.67 58.17
N THR A 4 22.61 5.89 57.82
CA THR A 4 21.24 6.25 57.49
C THR A 4 21.10 6.16 55.98
N GLU A 5 20.44 5.10 55.49
CA GLU A 5 20.05 5.01 54.09
C GLU A 5 19.03 6.11 53.77
N GLY A 6 19.48 7.10 52.99
CA GLY A 6 18.63 8.16 52.48
C GLY A 6 17.58 7.60 51.54
N LYS A 7 16.32 7.59 51.98
CA LYS A 7 15.13 7.32 51.17
C LYS A 7 15.09 8.33 50.01
N ARG A 8 15.56 7.94 48.82
CA ARG A 8 15.39 8.72 47.58
C ARG A 8 13.90 8.86 47.30
N THR A 9 13.35 10.04 47.56
CA THR A 9 11.99 10.40 47.15
C THR A 9 11.96 10.48 45.62
N VAL A 10 11.36 9.48 44.97
CA VAL A 10 11.08 9.52 43.53
C VAL A 10 10.07 10.64 43.31
N ARG A 11 10.49 11.70 42.59
CA ARG A 11 9.57 12.77 42.18
C ARG A 11 8.59 12.17 41.16
N PRO A 12 7.26 12.29 41.36
CA PRO A 12 6.31 11.79 40.37
C PRO A 12 6.54 12.50 39.03
N ASN A 13 6.68 11.73 37.95
CA ASN A 13 6.79 12.27 36.60
C ASN A 13 5.42 12.89 36.22
N PRO A 14 5.33 14.21 35.96
CA PRO A 14 4.06 14.86 35.67
C PRO A 14 3.53 14.53 34.27
N ARG A 15 4.32 13.88 33.42
CA ARG A 15 3.91 13.45 32.08
C ARG A 15 3.94 11.92 32.00
N PRO A 16 2.90 11.29 31.41
CA PRO A 16 2.89 9.85 31.22
C PRO A 16 4.00 9.43 30.24
N ASP A 17 4.52 8.22 30.41
CA ASP A 17 5.42 7.61 29.45
C ASP A 17 4.68 7.34 28.13
N LEU A 18 5.41 7.46 27.02
CA LEU A 18 4.85 7.29 25.69
C LEU A 18 4.84 5.80 25.31
N ASN A 19 3.74 5.33 24.71
CA ASN A 19 3.61 3.97 24.19
C ASN A 19 3.12 4.00 22.74
N PHE A 20 4.08 4.05 21.81
CA PHE A 20 3.89 4.20 20.36
C PHE A 20 4.25 2.91 19.63
N THR A 21 3.46 1.86 19.87
CA THR A 21 3.60 0.59 19.16
C THR A 21 3.45 0.78 17.65
N PRO A 22 4.03 -0.11 16.82
CA PRO A 22 3.90 -0.02 15.36
C PRO A 22 2.46 0.09 14.87
N ILE A 23 1.53 -0.68 15.45
CA ILE A 23 0.13 -0.67 15.03
C ILE A 23 -0.51 0.68 15.32
N ARG A 24 -0.32 1.23 16.52
CA ARG A 24 -0.85 2.56 16.88
C ARG A 24 -0.32 3.64 15.97
N ASN A 25 0.97 3.61 15.65
CA ASN A 25 1.59 4.57 14.72
C ASN A 25 1.01 4.41 13.32
N GLY A 26 0.90 3.18 12.81
CA GLY A 26 0.35 2.90 11.49
C GLY A 26 -1.10 3.35 11.35
N MET A 27 -1.93 3.11 12.37
CA MET A 27 -3.33 3.57 12.40
C MET A 27 -3.44 5.10 12.47
N ASP A 28 -2.59 5.76 13.27
CA ASP A 28 -2.54 7.23 13.36
C ASP A 28 -2.13 7.87 12.02
N TYR A 29 -1.08 7.34 11.38
CA TYR A 29 -0.67 7.79 10.04
C TYR A 29 -1.80 7.57 9.02
N LEU A 30 -2.51 6.45 9.09
CA LEU A 30 -3.62 6.18 8.18
C LEU A 30 -4.78 7.17 8.39
N ALA A 31 -5.17 7.41 9.65
CA ALA A 31 -6.19 8.40 10.01
C ALA A 31 -5.79 9.79 9.50
N ARG A 32 -4.54 10.19 9.71
CA ARG A 32 -4.03 11.47 9.25
C ARG A 32 -4.05 11.60 7.74
N ALA A 33 -3.64 10.57 7.00
CA ALA A 33 -3.69 10.57 5.55
C ALA A 33 -5.12 10.79 5.02
N VAL A 34 -6.10 10.16 5.66
CA VAL A 34 -7.51 10.32 5.28
C VAL A 34 -8.06 11.68 5.65
N ASP A 35 -7.65 12.26 6.77
CA ASP A 35 -8.03 13.63 7.14
C ASP A 35 -7.49 14.64 6.13
N ASP A 36 -6.22 14.51 5.73
CA ASP A 36 -5.60 15.34 4.69
C ASP A 36 -6.38 15.22 3.37
N LEU A 37 -6.91 14.04 3.03
CA LEU A 37 -7.72 13.84 1.82
C LEU A 37 -9.19 14.31 1.91
N THR A 38 -9.74 14.53 3.11
CA THR A 38 -11.22 14.65 3.26
C THR A 38 -11.74 15.79 4.13
N MET A 39 -10.93 16.38 5.00
CA MET A 39 -11.38 17.38 5.97
C MET A 39 -11.03 18.83 5.57
N GLY A 40 -10.19 19.01 4.55
CA GLY A 40 -9.74 20.32 4.06
C GLY A 40 -10.55 20.86 2.88
N ALA A 41 -9.85 21.50 1.94
CA ALA A 41 -10.44 21.98 0.70
C ALA A 41 -11.01 20.82 -0.13
N SER A 42 -12.00 21.10 -0.98
CA SER A 42 -12.54 20.14 -1.94
C SER A 42 -12.49 20.75 -3.36
N PRO A 43 -11.59 20.28 -4.24
CA PRO A 43 -10.62 19.18 -4.03
C PRO A 43 -9.51 19.52 -3.02
N PRO A 44 -8.79 18.51 -2.48
CA PRO A 44 -7.67 18.71 -1.56
C PRO A 44 -6.60 19.66 -2.13
N SER A 45 -5.95 20.45 -1.28
CA SER A 45 -4.88 21.35 -1.74
C SER A 45 -3.59 20.58 -2.05
N GLU A 46 -2.65 21.21 -2.76
CA GLU A 46 -1.31 20.63 -3.00
C GLU A 46 -0.60 20.23 -1.71
N ARG A 47 -0.78 21.02 -0.64
CA ARG A 47 -0.21 20.72 0.67
C ARG A 47 -0.86 19.48 1.27
N ASP A 48 -2.18 19.39 1.19
CA ASP A 48 -2.93 18.25 1.72
C ASP A 48 -2.53 16.97 1.00
N LEU A 49 -2.44 16.99 -0.34
CA LEU A 49 -2.00 15.85 -1.14
C LEU A 49 -0.59 15.39 -0.78
N LYS A 50 0.35 16.32 -0.55
CA LYS A 50 1.72 15.99 -0.13
C LYS A 50 1.74 15.22 1.19
N TYR A 51 1.02 15.70 2.20
CA TYR A 51 0.99 15.03 3.51
C TYR A 51 0.16 13.75 3.49
N ALA A 52 -0.91 13.69 2.68
CA ALA A 52 -1.64 12.46 2.44
C ALA A 52 -0.73 11.35 1.89
N VAL A 53 0.10 11.63 0.88
CA VAL A 53 1.05 10.64 0.33
C VAL A 53 2.08 10.21 1.36
N LEU A 54 2.69 11.16 2.09
CA LEU A 54 3.69 10.86 3.12
C LEU A 54 3.13 9.95 4.21
N HIS A 55 1.96 10.31 4.76
CA HIS A 55 1.33 9.56 5.83
C HIS A 55 0.77 8.22 5.35
N LEU A 56 0.18 8.14 4.14
CA LEU A 56 -0.33 6.89 3.60
C LEU A 56 0.79 5.89 3.33
N HIS A 57 1.92 6.34 2.80
CA HIS A 57 3.10 5.48 2.62
C HIS A 57 3.61 4.99 3.98
N ALA A 58 3.77 5.87 4.97
CA ALA A 58 4.20 5.48 6.31
C ALA A 58 3.25 4.48 6.97
N ALA A 59 1.93 4.70 6.86
CA ALA A 59 0.91 3.76 7.32
C ALA A 59 1.05 2.39 6.63
N THR A 60 1.21 2.40 5.30
CA THR A 60 1.35 1.17 4.51
C THR A 60 2.55 0.36 4.98
N GLU A 61 3.74 0.97 5.04
CA GLU A 61 4.95 0.27 5.46
C GLU A 61 4.83 -0.28 6.88
N VAL A 62 4.36 0.55 7.82
CA VAL A 62 4.30 0.19 9.24
C VAL A 62 3.27 -0.92 9.50
N LEU A 63 2.08 -0.85 8.88
CA LEU A 63 1.02 -1.84 9.12
C LEU A 63 1.34 -3.20 8.48
N LEU A 64 1.95 -3.22 7.28
CA LEU A 64 2.43 -4.46 6.67
C LEU A 64 3.52 -5.11 7.54
N LYS A 65 4.48 -4.32 8.04
CA LYS A 65 5.52 -4.81 8.95
C LYS A 65 4.95 -5.26 10.30
N ALA A 66 3.92 -4.60 10.82
CA ALA A 66 3.26 -5.01 12.06
C ALA A 66 2.63 -6.40 11.92
N ARG A 67 1.98 -6.71 10.79
CA ARG A 67 1.49 -8.07 10.52
C ARG A 67 2.65 -9.07 10.45
N LEU A 68 3.77 -8.69 9.86
CA LEU A 68 4.96 -9.55 9.76
C LEU A 68 5.62 -9.80 11.13
N ILE A 69 5.65 -8.80 12.02
CA ILE A 69 6.12 -8.95 13.42
C ILE A 69 5.29 -9.99 14.17
N GLY A 70 3.96 -10.01 13.93
CA GLY A 70 3.08 -11.01 14.53
C GLY A 70 3.35 -12.45 14.06
N GLU A 71 4.06 -12.63 12.95
CA GLU A 71 4.60 -13.93 12.54
C GLU A 71 5.90 -14.23 13.31
N HIS A 72 6.90 -13.37 13.15
CA HIS A 72 8.11 -13.40 13.96
C HIS A 72 8.85 -12.06 13.85
N TRP A 73 9.27 -11.49 14.99
CA TRP A 73 9.92 -10.17 15.07
C TRP A 73 11.20 -10.04 14.22
N SER A 74 11.96 -11.12 14.02
CA SER A 74 13.19 -11.06 13.20
C SER A 74 12.92 -10.78 11.72
N LEU A 75 11.69 -11.01 11.25
CA LEU A 75 11.32 -10.87 9.85
C LEU A 75 11.25 -9.40 9.40
N VAL A 76 11.31 -8.42 10.30
CA VAL A 76 11.42 -7.00 9.91
C VAL A 76 12.85 -6.51 9.73
N PHE A 77 13.86 -7.34 10.02
CA PHE A 77 15.27 -7.03 9.76
C PHE A 77 15.55 -7.17 8.26
N LYS A 78 16.43 -6.34 7.71
CA LYS A 78 16.93 -6.55 6.34
C LYS A 78 17.51 -7.95 6.16
N ASN A 79 18.31 -8.41 7.14
CA ASN A 79 18.84 -9.78 7.21
C ASN A 79 18.32 -10.50 8.48
N PRO A 80 17.28 -11.34 8.39
CA PRO A 80 16.72 -12.04 9.55
C PRO A 80 17.69 -13.01 10.25
N GLY A 81 18.67 -13.58 9.53
CA GLY A 81 19.60 -14.56 10.10
C GLY A 81 20.60 -13.98 11.10
N GLY A 82 20.78 -12.65 11.11
CA GLY A 82 21.62 -11.94 12.08
C GLY A 82 20.83 -11.22 13.16
N ALA A 83 19.52 -11.43 13.26
CA ALA A 83 18.66 -10.69 14.16
C ALA A 83 18.83 -11.14 15.62
N THR A 84 18.88 -10.17 16.54
CA THR A 84 18.87 -10.42 17.99
C THR A 84 17.67 -9.72 18.62
N LEU A 85 17.12 -10.32 19.69
CA LEU A 85 15.99 -9.73 20.41
C LEU A 85 16.39 -8.37 21.03
N GLU A 86 17.63 -8.26 21.52
CA GLU A 86 18.17 -7.01 22.07
C GLU A 86 18.17 -5.88 21.02
N ASP A 87 18.65 -6.13 19.81
CA ASP A 87 18.66 -5.13 18.74
C ASP A 87 17.23 -4.76 18.32
N PHE A 88 16.30 -5.72 18.32
CA PHE A 88 14.90 -5.47 18.02
C PHE A 88 14.25 -4.55 19.06
N GLU A 89 14.38 -4.87 20.35
CA GLU A 89 13.81 -4.08 21.45
C GLU A 89 14.39 -2.66 21.52
N LYS A 90 15.66 -2.48 21.13
CA LYS A 90 16.33 -1.18 21.06
C LYS A 90 16.12 -0.44 19.74
N GLY A 91 15.45 -1.05 18.75
CA GLY A 91 15.31 -0.48 17.41
C GLY A 91 16.64 -0.29 16.67
N LYS A 92 17.67 -1.04 17.04
CA LYS A 92 19.04 -0.89 16.52
C LYS A 92 19.30 -1.84 15.36
N PHE A 93 18.57 -1.67 14.26
CA PHE A 93 18.74 -2.49 13.07
C PHE A 93 18.32 -1.77 11.79
N GLU A 94 18.83 -2.24 10.66
CA GLU A 94 18.30 -1.85 9.35
C GLU A 94 17.05 -2.71 9.05
N SER A 95 15.90 -2.06 8.85
CA SER A 95 14.66 -2.76 8.54
C SER A 95 14.59 -3.18 7.07
N CYS A 96 13.81 -4.21 6.75
CA CYS A 96 13.55 -4.63 5.38
C CYS A 96 12.78 -3.56 4.58
N THR A 97 12.89 -3.63 3.25
CA THR A 97 12.14 -2.77 2.33
C THR A 97 10.66 -3.16 2.31
N ILE A 98 9.82 -2.31 1.73
CA ILE A 98 8.39 -2.62 1.54
C ILE A 98 8.18 -3.83 0.63
N ASP A 99 8.96 -3.95 -0.45
CA ASP A 99 8.93 -5.11 -1.36
C ASP A 99 9.29 -6.40 -0.61
N ALA A 100 10.41 -6.40 0.12
CA ALA A 100 10.80 -7.54 0.94
C ALA A 100 9.78 -7.86 2.05
N THR A 101 9.04 -6.86 2.54
CA THR A 101 7.94 -7.06 3.48
C THR A 101 6.78 -7.79 2.81
N MET A 102 6.35 -7.35 1.62
CA MET A 102 5.29 -7.99 0.85
C MET A 102 5.66 -9.42 0.43
N ASP A 103 6.92 -9.66 0.04
CA ASP A 103 7.41 -10.99 -0.32
C ASP A 103 7.42 -11.95 0.87
N ARG A 104 7.82 -11.46 2.05
CA ARG A 104 7.78 -12.26 3.29
C ARG A 104 6.35 -12.50 3.78
N LEU A 105 5.45 -11.52 3.63
CA LEU A 105 4.04 -11.71 3.93
C LEU A 105 3.44 -12.83 3.08
N ASP A 106 3.76 -12.88 1.80
CA ASP A 106 3.28 -13.93 0.89
C ASP A 106 3.94 -15.29 1.20
N SER A 107 5.27 -15.35 1.16
CA SER A 107 6.04 -16.60 1.24
C SER A 107 6.10 -17.23 2.64
N ILE A 108 5.99 -16.43 3.71
CA ILE A 108 6.13 -16.89 5.10
C ILE A 108 4.79 -16.81 5.83
N ALA A 109 4.16 -15.62 5.85
CA ALA A 109 2.92 -15.40 6.59
C ALA A 109 1.65 -15.84 5.83
N GLN A 110 1.79 -16.33 4.59
CA GLN A 110 0.72 -16.77 3.69
C GLN A 110 -0.37 -15.70 3.45
N VAL A 111 0.02 -14.43 3.52
CA VAL A 111 -0.83 -13.27 3.22
C VAL A 111 -0.52 -12.82 1.80
N LYS A 112 -1.36 -13.26 0.86
CA LYS A 112 -1.23 -12.88 -0.55
C LYS A 112 -1.68 -11.43 -0.75
N ILE A 113 -0.82 -10.65 -1.38
CA ILE A 113 -1.13 -9.30 -1.85
C ILE A 113 -1.21 -9.36 -3.37
N SER A 114 -2.32 -8.87 -3.93
CA SER A 114 -2.54 -8.93 -5.38
C SER A 114 -1.47 -8.12 -6.14
N LEU A 115 -1.27 -8.45 -7.42
CA LEU A 115 -0.34 -7.70 -8.26
C LEU A 115 -0.75 -6.23 -8.40
N ASP A 116 -2.06 -5.97 -8.51
CA ASP A 116 -2.63 -4.62 -8.56
C ASP A 116 -2.29 -3.82 -7.29
N ASP A 117 -2.48 -4.42 -6.11
CA ASP A 117 -2.17 -3.79 -4.83
C ASP A 117 -0.66 -3.54 -4.67
N ARG A 118 0.18 -4.53 -5.04
CA ARG A 118 1.65 -4.38 -5.03
C ARG A 118 2.10 -3.22 -5.90
N SER A 119 1.56 -3.13 -7.12
CA SER A 119 1.84 -2.03 -8.03
C SER A 119 1.36 -0.68 -7.48
N ALA A 120 0.18 -0.64 -6.86
CA ALA A 120 -0.31 0.58 -6.22
C ALA A 120 0.60 1.05 -5.08
N ILE A 121 1.06 0.13 -4.24
CA ILE A 121 2.01 0.42 -3.16
C ILE A 121 3.35 0.89 -3.72
N LYS A 122 3.82 0.28 -4.82
CA LYS A 122 5.07 0.68 -5.49
C LYS A 122 4.98 2.11 -6.03
N VAL A 123 3.93 2.45 -6.76
CA VAL A 123 3.74 3.82 -7.28
C VAL A 123 3.61 4.83 -6.14
N LEU A 124 2.92 4.49 -5.05
CA LEU A 124 2.88 5.34 -3.85
C LEU A 124 4.28 5.54 -3.24
N THR A 125 5.12 4.50 -3.25
CA THR A 125 6.52 4.55 -2.80
C THR A 125 7.34 5.50 -3.67
N ASP A 126 7.16 5.44 -4.98
CA ASP A 126 7.85 6.31 -5.93
C ASP A 126 7.39 7.78 -5.80
N ASP A 127 6.08 8.01 -5.63
CA ASP A 127 5.52 9.34 -5.38
C ASP A 127 6.08 9.93 -4.07
N ARG A 128 6.15 9.13 -3.01
CA ARG A 128 6.76 9.53 -1.73
C ARG A 128 8.24 9.83 -1.88
N ASN A 129 9.00 8.98 -2.58
CA ASN A 129 10.43 9.18 -2.83
C ASN A 129 10.67 10.49 -3.59
N ALA A 130 9.87 10.78 -4.61
CA ALA A 130 9.92 12.03 -5.35
C ALA A 130 9.68 13.24 -4.47
N LEU A 131 8.61 13.21 -3.66
CA LEU A 131 8.29 14.30 -2.72
C LEU A 131 9.42 14.57 -1.73
N THR A 132 10.12 13.54 -1.27
CA THR A 132 11.21 13.68 -0.29
C THR A 132 12.53 14.13 -0.92
N HIS A 133 12.88 13.67 -2.12
CA HIS A 133 14.26 13.77 -2.62
C HIS A 133 14.49 14.72 -3.80
N TYR A 134 13.54 14.86 -4.73
CA TYR A 134 13.81 15.56 -6.00
C TYR A 134 12.61 16.36 -6.55
N GLY A 135 11.51 16.43 -5.81
CA GLY A 135 10.28 17.10 -6.24
C GLY A 135 9.38 16.18 -7.06
N HIS A 136 8.08 16.44 -7.01
CA HIS A 136 7.07 15.62 -7.66
C HIS A 136 6.11 16.51 -8.46
N THR A 137 5.84 16.13 -9.70
CA THR A 137 5.04 16.93 -10.66
C THR A 137 3.83 16.16 -11.21
N ALA A 138 3.42 15.09 -10.53
CA ALA A 138 2.21 14.37 -10.90
C ALA A 138 0.97 15.26 -10.85
N ASN A 139 0.00 14.94 -11.69
CA ASN A 139 -1.32 15.55 -11.62
C ASN A 139 -2.05 15.11 -10.35
N ALA A 140 -2.82 16.02 -9.73
CA ALA A 140 -3.62 15.72 -8.54
C ALA A 140 -4.55 14.51 -8.72
N PHE A 141 -5.17 14.33 -9.90
CA PHE A 141 -6.01 13.16 -10.20
C PHE A 141 -5.26 11.83 -10.06
N ARG A 142 -3.96 11.79 -10.40
CA ARG A 142 -3.11 10.59 -10.20
C ARG A 142 -2.96 10.31 -8.71
N VAL A 143 -2.55 11.32 -7.94
CA VAL A 143 -2.28 11.18 -6.51
C VAL A 143 -3.54 10.77 -5.76
N GLU A 144 -4.66 11.43 -6.03
CA GLU A 144 -5.94 11.12 -5.38
C GLU A 144 -6.43 9.70 -5.70
N ALA A 145 -6.38 9.29 -6.97
CA ALA A 145 -6.80 7.94 -7.36
C ALA A 145 -5.89 6.86 -6.76
N ARG A 146 -4.58 7.12 -6.72
CA ARG A 146 -3.61 6.19 -6.13
C ARG A 146 -3.82 6.07 -4.62
N ALA A 147 -4.01 7.20 -3.93
CA ALA A 147 -4.29 7.20 -2.50
C ALA A 147 -5.60 6.46 -2.17
N ALA A 148 -6.64 6.64 -2.98
CA ALA A 148 -7.91 5.93 -2.82
C ALA A 148 -7.76 4.40 -2.93
N GLU A 149 -6.93 3.94 -3.86
CA GLU A 149 -6.66 2.53 -4.09
C GLU A 149 -5.87 1.90 -2.94
N VAL A 150 -4.75 2.51 -2.55
CA VAL A 150 -3.94 2.00 -1.42
C VAL A 150 -4.71 2.07 -0.10
N LEU A 151 -5.56 3.08 0.11
CA LEU A 151 -6.45 3.14 1.26
C LEU A 151 -7.47 1.98 1.24
N GLY A 152 -8.08 1.69 0.09
CA GLY A 152 -8.97 0.54 -0.07
C GLY A 152 -8.28 -0.78 0.27
N PHE A 153 -7.07 -0.98 -0.25
CA PHE A 153 -6.20 -2.11 0.10
C PHE A 153 -5.96 -2.19 1.61
N LEU A 154 -5.50 -1.11 2.25
CA LEU A 154 -5.17 -1.12 3.67
C LEU A 154 -6.38 -1.45 4.55
N LEU A 155 -7.56 -0.93 4.23
CA LEU A 155 -8.76 -1.24 4.98
C LEU A 155 -9.12 -2.72 4.90
N ASN A 156 -8.97 -3.35 3.73
CA ASN A 156 -9.17 -4.79 3.57
C ASN A 156 -8.07 -5.57 4.31
N PHE A 157 -6.80 -5.21 4.13
CA PHE A 157 -5.66 -5.83 4.80
C PHE A 157 -5.79 -5.79 6.32
N ILE A 158 -6.17 -4.65 6.89
CA ILE A 158 -6.40 -4.51 8.33
C ILE A 158 -7.54 -5.43 8.76
N SER A 159 -8.63 -5.45 8.00
CA SER A 159 -9.81 -6.27 8.32
C SER A 159 -9.54 -7.77 8.27
N GLU A 160 -8.80 -8.23 7.27
CA GLU A 160 -8.62 -9.65 6.96
C GLU A 160 -7.36 -10.26 7.57
N HIS A 161 -6.33 -9.46 7.86
CA HIS A 161 -5.03 -9.96 8.28
C HIS A 161 -4.53 -9.37 9.59
N LEU A 162 -4.70 -8.07 9.83
CA LEU A 162 -4.19 -7.43 11.05
C LEU A 162 -5.13 -7.64 12.25
N ARG A 163 -6.43 -7.38 12.09
CA ARG A 163 -7.42 -7.54 13.17
C ARG A 163 -7.52 -8.99 13.68
N PRO A 164 -7.58 -10.03 12.82
CA PRO A 164 -7.60 -11.41 13.29
C PRO A 164 -6.34 -11.78 14.08
N MET A 165 -5.16 -11.31 13.65
CA MET A 165 -3.90 -11.49 14.37
C MET A 165 -3.96 -10.86 15.77
N LEU A 166 -4.50 -9.65 15.89
CA LEU A 166 -4.67 -8.97 17.19
C LEU A 166 -5.66 -9.67 18.11
N VAL A 167 -6.77 -10.17 17.56
CA VAL A 167 -7.74 -10.96 18.32
C VAL A 167 -7.10 -12.25 18.84
N ALA A 168 -6.32 -12.95 18.00
CA ALA A 168 -5.61 -14.16 18.39
C ALA A 168 -4.56 -13.86 19.48
N ASP A 169 -3.78 -12.79 19.33
CA ASP A 169 -2.78 -12.41 20.32
C ASP A 169 -3.41 -12.07 21.67
N PHE A 170 -4.48 -11.27 21.66
CA PHE A 170 -5.24 -10.94 22.87
C PHE A 170 -5.79 -12.19 23.57
N LYS A 171 -6.37 -13.14 22.82
CA LYS A 171 -6.86 -14.40 23.38
C LYS A 171 -5.74 -15.22 24.03
N ARG A 172 -4.59 -15.36 23.36
CA ARG A 172 -3.42 -16.06 23.93
C ARG A 172 -2.95 -15.42 25.23
N ARG A 173 -2.88 -14.09 25.30
CA ARG A 173 -2.50 -13.36 26.53
C ARG A 173 -3.53 -13.52 27.63
N LEU A 174 -4.82 -13.51 27.28
CA LEU A 174 -5.91 -13.72 28.23
C LEU A 174 -5.86 -15.13 28.83
N GLU A 175 -5.64 -16.15 28.00
CA GLU A 175 -5.50 -17.54 28.43
C GLU A 175 -4.24 -17.78 29.28
N ALA A 176 -3.13 -17.10 28.95
CA ALA A 176 -1.90 -17.15 29.74
C ALA A 176 -2.01 -16.37 31.07
N HIS A 177 -3.00 -15.48 31.20
CA HIS A 177 -3.30 -14.79 32.43
C HIS A 177 -4.20 -15.67 33.31
N ASP A 178 -3.62 -16.46 34.20
CA ASP A 178 -4.36 -17.17 35.25
C ASP A 178 -4.54 -16.27 36.49
N PRO A 179 -5.75 -15.72 36.76
CA PRO A 179 -5.98 -14.85 37.90
C PRO A 179 -6.05 -15.61 39.24
N LEU A 180 -6.09 -16.95 39.22
CA LEU A 180 -6.20 -17.80 40.41
C LEU A 180 -4.86 -18.43 40.80
N ASN A 181 -3.83 -18.28 39.97
CA ASN A 181 -2.49 -18.76 40.30
C ASN A 181 -1.80 -17.82 41.29
N SER A 182 -1.91 -18.14 42.58
CA SER A 182 -1.28 -17.42 43.68
C SER A 182 0.24 -17.59 43.77
N ASP A 183 0.83 -18.48 42.97
CA ASP A 183 2.25 -18.85 43.08
C ASP A 183 3.18 -17.95 42.26
N ILE A 184 2.62 -16.95 41.56
CA ILE A 184 3.37 -16.02 40.72
C ILE A 184 3.71 -14.74 41.50
N PRO A 185 4.95 -14.22 41.44
CA PRO A 185 5.29 -12.93 42.04
C PRO A 185 4.36 -11.80 41.57
N GLU A 186 3.88 -10.96 42.49
CA GLU A 186 2.94 -9.85 42.19
C GLU A 186 3.45 -8.90 41.09
N THR A 187 4.77 -8.71 40.99
CA THR A 187 5.40 -7.90 39.94
C THR A 187 5.18 -8.48 38.55
N VAL A 188 5.24 -9.81 38.41
CA VAL A 188 4.99 -10.52 37.15
C VAL A 188 3.50 -10.51 36.84
N ALA A 189 2.64 -10.70 37.85
CA ALA A 189 1.19 -10.60 37.67
C ALA A 189 0.76 -9.19 37.24
N LEU A 190 1.38 -8.14 37.79
CA LEU A 190 1.16 -6.76 37.34
C LEU A 190 1.61 -6.56 35.89
N ALA A 191 2.80 -7.02 35.50
CA ALA A 191 3.27 -6.92 34.12
C ALA A 191 2.32 -7.58 33.12
N ARG A 192 1.84 -8.80 33.42
CA ARG A 192 0.85 -9.51 32.60
C ARG A 192 -0.47 -8.75 32.46
N ARG A 193 -0.97 -8.16 33.54
CA ARG A 193 -2.18 -7.30 33.49
C ARG A 193 -2.01 -6.10 32.58
N VAL A 194 -0.85 -5.43 32.67
CA VAL A 194 -0.52 -4.27 31.83
C VAL A 194 -0.43 -4.69 30.35
N GLU A 195 0.23 -5.80 30.04
CA GLU A 195 0.31 -6.34 28.68
C GLU A 195 -1.05 -6.68 28.10
N LEU A 196 -1.92 -7.32 28.89
CA LEU A 196 -3.29 -7.66 28.48
C LEU A 196 -4.13 -6.39 28.23
N ALA A 197 -4.02 -5.39 29.11
CA ALA A 197 -4.70 -4.10 28.94
C ALA A 197 -4.20 -3.36 27.70
N ASN A 198 -2.89 -3.36 27.44
CA ASN A 198 -2.31 -2.76 26.25
C ASN A 198 -2.81 -3.44 24.96
N ALA A 199 -2.84 -4.78 24.93
CA ALA A 199 -3.38 -5.55 23.80
C ALA A 199 -4.87 -5.27 23.57
N HIS A 200 -5.66 -5.12 24.64
CA HIS A 200 -7.07 -4.74 24.55
C HIS A 200 -7.24 -3.33 23.94
N ASN A 201 -6.50 -2.35 24.46
CA ASN A 201 -6.58 -0.96 24.02
C ASN A 201 -6.13 -0.81 22.56
N GLU A 202 -5.06 -1.49 22.17
CA GLU A 202 -4.57 -1.46 20.78
C GLU A 202 -5.61 -2.03 19.81
N ARG A 203 -6.27 -3.15 20.16
CA ARG A 203 -7.35 -3.71 19.34
C ARG A 203 -8.54 -2.75 19.23
N ASN A 204 -8.99 -2.16 20.34
CA ASN A 204 -10.12 -1.24 20.32
C ASN A 204 -9.79 0.02 19.50
N GLN A 205 -8.58 0.55 19.61
CA GLN A 205 -8.13 1.67 18.78
C GLN A 205 -8.20 1.33 17.29
N VAL A 206 -7.74 0.14 16.89
CA VAL A 206 -7.84 -0.31 15.50
C VAL A 206 -9.30 -0.35 15.06
N ASP A 207 -10.20 -0.91 15.88
CA ASP A 207 -11.63 -1.02 15.55
C ASP A 207 -12.28 0.36 15.39
N GLU A 208 -12.06 1.27 16.33
CA GLU A 208 -12.59 2.64 16.31
C GLU A 208 -12.09 3.41 15.08
N THR A 209 -10.79 3.39 14.82
CA THR A 209 -10.21 4.05 13.64
C THR A 209 -10.76 3.44 12.34
N MET A 210 -10.90 2.12 12.27
CA MET A 210 -11.44 1.46 11.07
C MET A 210 -12.89 1.88 10.76
N ASP A 211 -13.73 2.05 11.79
CA ASP A 211 -15.11 2.49 11.61
C ASP A 211 -15.19 3.94 11.13
N GLU A 212 -14.36 4.83 11.67
CA GLU A 212 -14.24 6.21 11.19
C GLU A 212 -13.76 6.28 9.73
N LEU A 213 -12.73 5.50 9.40
CA LEU A 213 -12.12 5.48 8.07
C LEU A 213 -13.08 4.97 6.99
N ARG A 214 -13.91 3.96 7.28
CA ARG A 214 -14.92 3.44 6.34
C ARG A 214 -15.92 4.51 5.90
N VAL A 215 -16.33 5.40 6.81
CA VAL A 215 -17.22 6.52 6.50
C VAL A 215 -16.54 7.53 5.57
N LYS A 216 -15.26 7.83 5.81
CA LYS A 216 -14.49 8.80 5.02
C LYS A 216 -14.08 8.25 3.65
N LEU A 217 -13.79 6.95 3.53
CA LEU A 217 -13.44 6.29 2.27
C LEU A 217 -14.50 6.50 1.18
N GLY A 218 -15.78 6.41 1.55
CA GLY A 218 -16.88 6.63 0.61
C GLY A 218 -16.85 8.01 -0.06
N ARG A 219 -16.24 9.02 0.58
CA ARG A 219 -16.05 10.35 -0.02
C ARG A 219 -14.94 10.35 -1.07
N ILE A 220 -13.82 9.71 -0.77
CA ILE A 220 -12.66 9.60 -1.68
C ILE A 220 -13.05 8.78 -2.92
N GLN A 221 -13.76 7.66 -2.73
CA GLN A 221 -14.23 6.82 -3.85
C GLN A 221 -15.21 7.56 -4.78
N LYS A 222 -16.08 8.43 -4.23
CA LYS A 222 -17.01 9.23 -5.03
C LYS A 222 -16.28 10.17 -6.00
N PHE A 223 -15.12 10.69 -5.64
CA PHE A 223 -14.31 11.51 -6.56
C PHE A 223 -13.87 10.70 -7.78
N VAL A 224 -13.28 9.52 -7.56
CA VAL A 224 -12.83 8.63 -8.63
C VAL A 224 -14.01 8.22 -9.52
N GLN A 225 -15.15 7.87 -8.92
CA GLN A 225 -16.37 7.51 -9.66
C GLN A 225 -16.88 8.67 -10.50
N LYS A 226 -16.99 9.86 -9.92
CA LYS A 226 -17.44 11.07 -10.63
C LYS A 226 -16.54 11.38 -11.82
N ARG A 227 -15.21 11.37 -11.62
CA ARG A 227 -14.27 11.65 -12.70
C ARG A 227 -14.34 10.61 -13.82
N MET A 228 -14.48 9.32 -13.48
CA MET A 228 -14.69 8.26 -14.48
C MET A 228 -16.00 8.44 -15.26
N GLN A 229 -17.06 8.92 -14.59
CA GLN A 229 -18.33 9.25 -15.24
C GLN A 229 -18.19 10.45 -16.18
N ASP A 230 -17.48 11.50 -15.76
CA ASP A 230 -17.28 12.70 -16.57
C ASP A 230 -16.55 12.40 -17.89
N ILE A 231 -15.60 11.46 -17.88
CA ILE A 231 -14.83 11.06 -19.08
C ILE A 231 -15.43 9.87 -19.84
N SER A 232 -16.57 9.31 -19.40
CA SER A 232 -17.08 8.07 -19.99
C SER A 232 -17.51 8.25 -21.45
N GLY A 233 -18.06 9.42 -21.78
CA GLY A 233 -18.44 9.77 -23.16
C GLY A 233 -17.23 9.85 -24.09
N GLU A 234 -16.11 10.37 -23.59
CA GLU A 234 -14.84 10.44 -24.32
C GLU A 234 -14.23 9.06 -24.58
N LEU A 235 -14.32 8.16 -23.59
CA LEU A 235 -13.78 6.80 -23.69
C LEU A 235 -14.65 5.84 -24.50
N ALA A 236 -15.94 6.14 -24.66
CA ALA A 236 -16.94 5.23 -25.22
C ALA A 236 -16.55 4.67 -26.60
N SER A 237 -15.98 5.51 -27.48
CA SER A 237 -15.60 5.14 -28.86
C SER A 237 -14.20 4.50 -28.98
N VAL A 238 -13.40 4.52 -27.92
CA VAL A 238 -11.99 4.08 -27.94
C VAL A 238 -11.70 2.93 -26.97
N GLN A 239 -12.73 2.26 -26.45
CA GLN A 239 -12.58 1.17 -25.47
C GLN A 239 -11.70 0.01 -25.94
N HIS A 240 -11.73 -0.29 -27.25
CA HIS A 240 -10.93 -1.35 -27.88
C HIS A 240 -9.42 -1.11 -27.85
N ARG A 241 -8.99 0.12 -27.57
CA ARG A 241 -7.59 0.53 -27.44
C ARG A 241 -7.30 1.26 -26.12
N THR A 242 -8.26 1.20 -25.19
CA THR A 242 -8.09 1.73 -23.84
C THR A 242 -7.64 0.60 -22.94
N VAL A 243 -6.54 0.76 -22.23
CA VAL A 243 -5.98 -0.22 -21.29
C VAL A 243 -5.97 0.35 -19.87
N LEU A 244 -5.56 -0.45 -18.88
CA LEU A 244 -5.37 0.02 -17.51
C LEU A 244 -4.19 1.00 -17.46
N CYS A 245 -4.36 2.14 -16.79
CA CYS A 245 -3.26 3.11 -16.65
C CYS A 245 -2.26 2.64 -15.58
N PRO A 246 -0.95 2.52 -15.87
CA PRO A 246 0.09 2.19 -14.88
C PRO A 246 0.14 3.15 -13.69
N GLU A 247 -0.15 4.44 -13.87
CA GLU A 247 -0.08 5.41 -12.77
C GLU A 247 -1.28 5.40 -11.83
N CYS A 248 -2.51 5.26 -12.37
CA CYS A 248 -3.73 5.49 -11.59
C CYS A 248 -4.68 4.28 -11.56
N HIS A 249 -4.31 3.19 -12.23
CA HIS A 249 -5.07 1.94 -12.33
C HIS A 249 -6.55 2.14 -12.71
N LYS A 250 -6.83 3.09 -13.61
CA LYS A 250 -8.14 3.26 -14.22
C LYS A 250 -8.10 2.85 -15.68
N TRP A 251 -9.20 2.28 -16.16
CA TRP A 251 -9.43 1.94 -17.57
C TRP A 251 -9.61 3.21 -18.40
N ALA A 252 -8.53 3.97 -18.56
CA ALA A 252 -8.54 5.30 -19.14
C ALA A 252 -7.24 5.63 -19.88
N LEU A 253 -6.26 4.71 -19.94
CA LEU A 253 -5.06 4.90 -20.75
C LEU A 253 -5.39 4.54 -22.20
N VAL A 254 -5.51 5.54 -23.06
CA VAL A 254 -5.80 5.34 -24.47
C VAL A 254 -4.48 5.18 -25.22
N VAL A 255 -4.34 4.05 -25.89
CA VAL A 255 -3.26 3.79 -26.82
C VAL A 255 -3.58 4.45 -28.15
N ASN A 256 -2.58 5.12 -28.73
CA ASN A 256 -2.69 5.96 -29.92
C ASN A 256 -3.75 7.08 -29.76
N ASP A 257 -3.72 7.80 -28.62
CA ASP A 257 -4.76 8.78 -28.21
C ASP A 257 -4.80 10.02 -29.12
N ASP A 258 -3.68 10.38 -29.75
CA ASP A 258 -3.55 11.39 -30.83
C ASP A 258 -2.16 11.22 -31.48
N ALA A 259 -2.13 10.94 -32.79
CA ALA A 259 -0.91 10.63 -33.54
C ALA A 259 0.08 11.82 -33.66
N SER A 260 -0.32 13.01 -33.21
CA SER A 260 0.44 14.24 -33.46
C SER A 260 1.55 14.52 -32.42
N TRP A 261 1.44 14.01 -31.17
CA TRP A 261 2.38 14.39 -30.08
C TRP A 261 2.30 13.58 -28.78
N LYS A 262 1.15 12.99 -28.43
CA LYS A 262 0.96 12.18 -27.20
C LYS A 262 0.32 10.85 -27.55
N PRO A 263 1.11 9.87 -28.02
CA PRO A 263 0.55 8.64 -28.56
C PRO A 263 -0.07 7.77 -27.46
N ILE A 264 0.30 7.93 -26.19
CA ILE A 264 -0.26 7.13 -25.10
C ILE A 264 -0.59 8.08 -23.97
N ALA A 265 -1.88 8.30 -23.70
CA ALA A 265 -2.33 9.28 -22.71
C ALA A 265 -3.52 8.75 -21.89
N CYS A 266 -3.51 9.06 -20.59
CA CYS A 266 -4.57 8.69 -19.68
C CYS A 266 -5.57 9.83 -19.57
N ARG A 267 -6.82 9.61 -19.98
CA ARG A 267 -7.87 10.63 -19.88
C ARG A 267 -8.38 10.87 -18.46
N PHE A 268 -8.06 9.95 -17.53
CA PHE A 268 -8.37 10.11 -16.11
C PHE A 268 -7.32 10.99 -15.41
N CYS A 269 -6.07 10.53 -15.34
CA CYS A 269 -5.01 11.18 -14.57
C CYS A 269 -4.17 12.18 -15.37
N LEU A 270 -4.43 12.31 -16.67
CA LEU A 270 -3.74 13.21 -17.61
C LEU A 270 -2.25 12.91 -17.80
N GLY A 271 -1.77 11.77 -17.29
CA GLY A 271 -0.41 11.27 -17.56
C GLY A 271 -0.27 10.83 -19.02
N SER A 272 0.94 10.92 -19.55
CA SER A 272 1.27 10.49 -20.91
C SER A 272 2.63 9.80 -20.97
N TYR A 273 2.79 8.87 -21.90
CA TYR A 273 4.01 8.09 -22.10
C TYR A 273 4.56 8.29 -23.51
N GLY A 274 5.89 8.23 -23.62
CA GLY A 274 6.55 8.08 -24.92
C GLY A 274 6.36 6.68 -25.49
N LEU A 275 6.51 6.55 -26.80
CA LEU A 275 6.32 5.28 -27.54
C LEU A 275 7.24 4.16 -27.03
N GLU A 276 8.49 4.49 -26.72
CA GLU A 276 9.52 3.51 -26.35
C GLU A 276 9.32 2.94 -24.94
N LEU A 277 8.74 3.72 -24.02
CA LEU A 277 8.65 3.33 -22.61
C LEU A 277 7.24 2.90 -22.19
N GLY A 278 6.20 3.28 -22.93
CA GLY A 278 4.82 3.02 -22.53
C GLY A 278 4.50 1.52 -22.38
N GLY A 279 5.00 0.68 -23.30
CA GLY A 279 4.79 -0.77 -23.24
C GLY A 279 5.53 -1.42 -22.06
N LEU A 280 6.80 -1.05 -21.85
CA LEU A 280 7.62 -1.57 -20.75
C LEU A 280 7.04 -1.17 -19.39
N GLN A 281 6.66 0.10 -19.24
CA GLN A 281 6.01 0.59 -18.02
C GLN A 281 4.71 -0.16 -17.72
N TYR A 282 3.92 -0.48 -18.77
CA TYR A 282 2.70 -1.25 -18.62
C TYR A 282 2.99 -2.70 -18.18
N VAL A 283 3.96 -3.37 -18.79
CA VAL A 283 4.35 -4.72 -18.36
C VAL A 283 4.75 -4.70 -16.88
N TRP A 284 5.65 -3.81 -16.49
CA TRP A 284 6.15 -3.76 -15.11
C TRP A 284 5.08 -3.39 -14.08
N SER A 285 4.21 -2.44 -14.41
CA SER A 285 3.27 -1.89 -13.42
C SER A 285 1.88 -2.50 -13.46
N VAL A 286 1.50 -3.18 -14.55
CA VAL A 286 0.15 -3.73 -14.71
C VAL A 286 0.17 -5.25 -14.82
N LEU A 287 1.08 -5.81 -15.62
CA LEU A 287 1.14 -7.27 -15.80
C LEU A 287 2.04 -7.95 -14.75
N GLY A 288 3.09 -7.26 -14.30
CA GLY A 288 4.20 -7.86 -13.56
C GLY A 288 5.24 -8.48 -14.51
N GLU A 289 6.50 -8.53 -14.07
CA GLU A 289 7.65 -8.97 -14.88
C GLU A 289 7.49 -10.38 -15.47
N ASP A 290 6.81 -11.28 -14.76
CA ASP A 290 6.65 -12.68 -15.17
C ASP A 290 5.44 -12.92 -16.10
N ASN A 291 4.52 -11.96 -16.23
CA ASN A 291 3.24 -12.17 -16.93
C ASN A 291 3.07 -11.34 -18.21
N GLY A 292 4.11 -10.60 -18.61
CA GLY A 292 4.05 -9.75 -19.79
C GLY A 292 5.39 -9.66 -20.50
N ALA A 293 5.34 -9.39 -21.79
CA ALA A 293 6.52 -9.15 -22.60
C ALA A 293 6.23 -8.03 -23.59
N VAL A 294 7.28 -7.31 -23.98
CA VAL A 294 7.22 -6.33 -25.05
C VAL A 294 8.06 -6.84 -26.22
N THR A 295 7.47 -6.84 -27.41
CA THR A 295 8.12 -7.32 -28.64
C THR A 295 7.92 -6.34 -29.80
N SER A 296 8.53 -6.64 -30.94
CA SER A 296 8.33 -5.84 -32.16
C SER A 296 6.93 -6.04 -32.74
N CYS A 297 6.27 -4.95 -33.13
CA CYS A 297 4.93 -5.02 -33.70
C CYS A 297 4.97 -5.47 -35.18
N PRO A 298 4.29 -6.56 -35.56
CA PRO A 298 4.24 -7.02 -36.95
C PRO A 298 3.40 -6.11 -37.86
N ASN A 299 2.54 -5.26 -37.29
CA ASN A 299 1.65 -4.37 -38.07
C ASN A 299 2.36 -3.07 -38.48
N CYS A 300 3.01 -2.37 -37.54
CA CYS A 300 3.68 -1.10 -37.83
C CYS A 300 5.21 -1.19 -37.87
N GLY A 301 5.79 -2.34 -37.55
CA GLY A 301 7.25 -2.54 -37.50
C GLY A 301 7.96 -1.88 -36.32
N GLY A 302 7.21 -1.26 -35.38
CA GLY A 302 7.80 -0.61 -34.21
C GLY A 302 8.47 -1.61 -33.27
N ALA A 303 9.76 -1.42 -33.00
CA ALA A 303 10.50 -2.19 -32.00
C ALA A 303 9.93 -1.95 -30.59
N ASP A 304 9.80 -3.02 -29.80
CA ASP A 304 9.36 -2.97 -28.40
C ASP A 304 8.06 -2.16 -28.17
N THR A 305 7.08 -2.38 -29.03
CA THR A 305 5.77 -1.71 -28.93
C THR A 305 4.60 -2.67 -28.78
N LEU A 306 4.76 -3.97 -29.06
CA LEU A 306 3.70 -4.96 -28.91
C LEU A 306 3.73 -5.54 -27.49
N VAL A 307 2.73 -5.19 -26.68
CA VAL A 307 2.58 -5.72 -25.32
C VAL A 307 1.76 -7.00 -25.35
N MET A 308 2.36 -8.08 -24.89
CA MET A 308 1.74 -9.40 -24.76
C MET A 308 1.06 -9.54 -23.39
N GLY A 309 -0.15 -10.10 -23.36
CA GLY A 309 -0.89 -10.33 -22.12
C GLY A 309 -1.70 -9.14 -21.62
N ALA A 310 -1.79 -8.06 -22.39
CA ALA A 310 -2.60 -6.90 -22.04
C ALA A 310 -4.09 -7.19 -22.18
N SER A 311 -4.92 -6.36 -21.54
CA SER A 311 -6.39 -6.38 -21.70
C SER A 311 -6.87 -4.97 -22.04
N THR A 312 -8.04 -4.87 -22.66
CA THR A 312 -8.64 -3.58 -23.01
C THR A 312 -9.93 -3.34 -22.24
N ALA A 313 -10.39 -2.09 -22.18
CA ALA A 313 -11.63 -1.72 -21.54
C ALA A 313 -12.85 -2.44 -22.17
N ALA A 314 -12.74 -2.79 -23.47
CA ALA A 314 -13.73 -3.59 -24.18
C ALA A 314 -13.65 -5.10 -23.84
N GLN A 315 -12.47 -5.61 -23.48
CA GLN A 315 -12.20 -7.03 -23.21
C GLN A 315 -11.29 -7.18 -21.98
N LYS A 316 -11.87 -6.96 -20.79
CA LYS A 316 -11.11 -6.84 -19.53
C LYS A 316 -10.50 -8.13 -19.00
N THR A 317 -10.96 -9.28 -19.47
CA THR A 317 -10.53 -10.62 -18.99
C THR A 317 -9.80 -11.41 -20.08
N THR A 318 -9.46 -10.76 -21.19
CA THR A 318 -8.83 -11.41 -22.34
C THR A 318 -7.39 -10.97 -22.43
N ASN A 319 -6.47 -11.92 -22.50
CA ASN A 319 -5.07 -11.66 -22.77
C ASN A 319 -4.88 -11.43 -24.27
N LEU A 320 -4.47 -10.23 -24.64
CA LEU A 320 -4.32 -9.75 -26.00
C LEU A 320 -2.86 -9.33 -26.23
N ALA A 321 -2.43 -9.39 -27.48
CA ALA A 321 -1.23 -8.69 -27.92
C ALA A 321 -1.64 -7.36 -28.55
N ILE A 322 -1.44 -6.24 -27.85
CA ILE A 322 -1.81 -4.90 -28.34
C ILE A 322 -0.58 -4.02 -28.53
N CYS A 323 -0.48 -3.37 -29.68
CA CYS A 323 0.63 -2.46 -29.97
C CYS A 323 0.40 -1.08 -29.36
N PHE A 324 1.28 -0.65 -28.46
CA PHE A 324 1.26 0.65 -27.79
C PHE A 324 1.62 1.82 -28.73
N ASN A 325 2.02 1.54 -29.98
CA ASN A 325 2.25 2.56 -31.00
C ASN A 325 1.04 2.69 -31.95
N CYS A 326 0.66 1.62 -32.65
CA CYS A 326 -0.41 1.70 -33.67
C CYS A 326 -1.80 1.26 -33.18
N ALA A 327 -1.93 0.83 -31.92
CA ALA A 327 -3.16 0.27 -31.32
C ALA A 327 -3.68 -1.02 -31.98
N ALA A 328 -2.93 -1.65 -32.89
CA ALA A 328 -3.33 -2.92 -33.50
C ALA A 328 -3.31 -4.04 -32.47
N ILE A 329 -4.37 -4.85 -32.47
CA ILE A 329 -4.43 -6.13 -31.77
C ILE A 329 -3.92 -7.20 -32.74
N CYS A 330 -2.87 -7.91 -32.35
CA CYS A 330 -2.26 -8.97 -33.13
C CYS A 330 -2.69 -10.33 -32.56
N GLU A 331 -3.02 -11.29 -33.41
CA GLU A 331 -3.20 -12.68 -33.00
C GLU A 331 -1.82 -13.33 -32.82
N GLU A 332 -1.63 -14.08 -31.74
CA GLU A 332 -0.51 -15.01 -31.66
C GLU A 332 -0.67 -16.03 -32.79
N LYS A 333 0.29 -16.09 -33.71
CA LYS A 333 0.47 -17.31 -34.48
C LYS A 333 0.94 -18.36 -33.50
N ALA A 334 0.11 -19.36 -33.21
CA ALA A 334 0.54 -20.53 -32.47
C ALA A 334 1.77 -21.11 -33.20
N ASP A 335 2.94 -20.98 -32.60
CA ASP A 335 4.17 -21.59 -33.11
C ASP A 335 4.00 -23.11 -33.03
N GLY A 336 3.74 -23.73 -34.18
CA GLY A 336 3.49 -25.18 -34.23
C GLY A 336 2.84 -25.72 -35.51
N GLN A 337 3.08 -25.15 -36.68
CA GLN A 337 2.90 -25.83 -37.96
C GLN A 337 4.05 -25.52 -38.92
N ARG A 338 5.17 -26.22 -38.72
CA ARG A 338 6.00 -26.77 -39.79
C ARG A 338 6.51 -28.14 -39.37
#